data_AF-A0A7X7I2E0-F1
#
_entry.id   AF-A0A7X7I2E0-F1
#
_cell.length_a   1.000
_cell.length_b   1.000
_cell.length_c   1.000
_cell.angle_alpha   90.00
_cell.angle_beta   90.00
_cell.angle_gamma   90.00
#
_symmetry.space_group_name_H-M   'P 1'
#
loop_
_entity.id
_entity.type
_entity.pdbx_description
1 polymer ?
#
loop_
_entity_poly.entity_id
_entity_poly.type
_entity_poly.pdbx_seq_one_letter_code
_entity_poly.pdbx_strand_id
1 'polypeptide(L)'
;MIKIPAHAKYQIIHDTIQRADNLLNVITMCEIAGVSRSGYYHYLATENLRLERENQDRQDFLIILEAYKYRGYHKGARSIYM
;
A
#
# COMPACT_ATOMS: atom_id res chain seq x y z
N MET A 1 -6.76 -17.99 5.66
CA MET A 1 -7.36 -16.79 6.29
C MET A 1 -6.57 -15.58 5.82
N ILE A 2 -7.16 -14.67 5.04
CA ILE A 2 -6.46 -13.49 4.52
C ILE A 2 -6.20 -12.53 5.69
N LYS A 3 -4.93 -12.21 5.96
CA LYS A 3 -4.57 -11.21 6.98
C LYS A 3 -4.49 -9.84 6.32
N ILE A 4 -5.36 -8.92 6.74
CA ILE A 4 -5.31 -7.53 6.29
C ILE A 4 -4.11 -6.84 6.96
N PRO A 5 -3.20 -6.21 6.20
CA PRO A 5 -2.04 -5.54 6.77
C PRO A 5 -2.45 -4.29 7.57
N ALA A 6 -1.64 -3.92 8.56
CA ALA A 6 -1.96 -2.81 9.46
C ALA A 6 -2.13 -1.47 8.74
N HIS A 7 -1.32 -1.18 7.72
CA HIS A 7 -1.43 0.07 6.94
C HIS A 7 -2.79 0.20 6.23
N ALA A 8 -3.34 -0.91 5.70
CA ALA A 8 -4.66 -0.91 5.05
C ALA A 8 -5.78 -0.65 6.08
N LYS A 9 -5.64 -1.18 7.29
CA LYS A 9 -6.55 -0.87 8.39
C LYS A 9 -6.48 0.61 8.77
N TYR A 10 -5.27 1.18 8.89
CA TYR A 10 -5.10 2.61 9.19
C TYR A 10 -5.67 3.52 8.10
N GLN A 11 -5.55 3.12 6.83
CA GLN A 11 -6.15 3.84 5.71
C GLN A 11 -7.68 3.88 5.84
N ILE A 12 -8.32 2.73 6.09
CA ILE A 12 -9.79 2.67 6.29
C ILE A 12 -10.21 3.54 7.48
N ILE A 13 -9.46 3.50 8.59
CA ILE A 13 -9.72 4.36 9.76
C ILE A 13 -9.62 5.84 9.36
N HIS A 14 -8.57 6.22 8.64
CA HIS A 14 -8.37 7.60 8.17
C HIS A 14 -9.52 8.07 7.28
N ASP A 15 -9.86 7.27 6.26
CA ASP A 15 -10.95 7.56 5.33
C ASP A 15 -12.30 7.69 6.04
N THR A 16 -12.53 6.86 7.08
CA THR A 16 -13.78 6.88 7.86
C THR A 16 -13.86 8.13 8.74
N ILE A 17 -12.74 8.56 9.34
CA ILE A 17 -12.69 9.78 10.16
C ILE A 17 -13.02 11.04 9.35
N GLN A 18 -12.66 11.07 8.06
CA GLN A 18 -12.93 12.19 7.17
C GLN A 18 -14.41 12.28 6.72
N ARG A 19 -15.23 11.26 6.98
CA ARG A 19 -16.65 11.29 6.62
C ARG A 19 -17.45 12.11 7.62
N ALA A 20 -18.35 12.95 7.11
CA ALA A 20 -19.14 13.88 7.93
C ALA A 20 -20.13 13.20 8.89
N ASP A 21 -20.47 11.92 8.64
CA ASP A 21 -21.39 11.11 9.44
C ASP A 21 -20.69 10.22 10.48
N ASN A 22 -19.37 10.39 10.67
CA ASN A 22 -18.63 9.60 11.61
C ASN A 22 -18.91 9.99 13.07
N LEU A 23 -19.41 9.03 13.85
CA LEU A 23 -19.69 9.16 15.29
C LEU A 23 -18.59 8.59 16.18
N LEU A 24 -17.61 7.87 15.61
CA LEU A 24 -16.58 7.16 16.36
C LEU A 24 -15.27 7.95 16.39
N ASN A 25 -14.59 7.93 17.53
CA ASN A 25 -13.25 8.50 17.64
C ASN A 25 -12.16 7.50 17.18
N VAL A 26 -10.95 8.01 16.96
CA VAL A 26 -9.79 7.23 16.51
C VAL A 26 -9.46 6.05 17.46
N ILE A 27 -9.68 6.22 18.76
CA ILE A 27 -9.41 5.21 19.79
C ILE A 27 -10.29 3.99 19.54
N THR A 28 -11.61 4.21 19.48
CA THR A 28 -12.60 3.16 19.26
C THR A 28 -12.38 2.46 17.92
N MET A 29 -12.05 3.21 16.86
CA MET A 29 -11.76 2.61 15.56
C MET A 29 -10.50 1.73 15.57
N CYS A 30 -9.43 2.15 16.24
CA CYS A 30 -8.20 1.36 16.36
C CYS A 30 -8.46 0.07 17.15
N GLU A 31 -9.27 0.14 18.20
CA GLU A 31 -9.68 -1.01 19.01
C GLU A 31 -10.48 -2.03 18.18
N ILE A 32 -11.50 -1.57 17.43
CA ILE A 32 -12.31 -2.41 16.54
C ILE A 32 -11.45 -3.08 15.47
N ALA A 33 -10.52 -2.34 14.86
CA ALA A 33 -9.64 -2.87 13.81
C ALA A 33 -8.50 -3.75 14.36
N GLY A 34 -8.29 -3.80 15.67
CA GLY A 34 -7.21 -4.55 16.32
C GLY A 34 -5.82 -4.02 15.95
N VAL A 35 -5.65 -2.69 15.97
CA VAL A 35 -4.40 -1.98 15.68
C VAL A 35 -4.09 -0.94 16.75
N SER A 36 -2.84 -0.49 16.84
CA SER A 36 -2.45 0.48 17.88
C SER A 36 -2.72 1.92 17.45
N ARG A 37 -3.10 2.76 18.42
CA ARG A 37 -3.26 4.20 18.23
C ARG A 37 -1.96 4.89 17.83
N SER A 38 -0.84 4.52 18.46
CA SER A 38 0.48 5.03 18.10
C SER A 38 0.85 4.68 16.66
N GLY A 39 0.48 3.47 16.21
CA GLY A 39 0.65 3.05 14.83
C GLY A 39 -0.16 3.88 13.84
N TYR A 40 -1.39 4.27 14.20
CA TYR A 40 -2.20 5.19 13.39
C TYR A 40 -1.55 6.56 13.22
N TYR A 41 -1.10 7.20 14.31
CA TYR A 41 -0.44 8.50 14.20
C TYR A 41 0.92 8.42 13.49
N HIS A 42 1.66 7.33 13.66
CA HIS A 42 2.88 7.07 12.89
C HIS A 42 2.56 6.89 11.40
N TYR A 43 1.45 6.22 11.07
CA TYR A 43 0.95 6.11 9.70
C TYR A 43 0.60 7.49 9.13
N LEU A 44 0.01 8.41 9.88
CA LEU A 44 -0.18 9.78 9.36
C LEU A 44 1.15 10.51 9.18
N ALA A 45 2.05 10.45 10.16
CA ALA A 45 3.32 11.18 10.14
C ALA A 45 4.28 10.73 9.02
N THR A 46 4.16 9.49 8.55
CA THR A 46 5.06 8.90 7.54
C THR A 46 4.46 8.85 6.14
N GLU A 47 3.42 9.64 5.86
CA GLU A 47 2.76 9.66 4.56
C GLU A 47 3.71 9.97 3.41
N ASN A 48 4.49 11.04 3.52
CA ASN A 48 5.47 11.43 2.50
C ASN A 48 6.48 10.31 2.22
N LEU A 49 7.02 9.68 3.27
CA LEU A 49 7.97 8.59 3.14
C LEU A 49 7.35 7.36 2.44
N ARG A 50 6.07 7.07 2.68
CA ARG A 50 5.38 6.00 1.94
C ARG A 50 5.22 6.36 0.47
N LEU A 51 4.81 7.60 0.17
CA LEU A 51 4.62 8.06 -1.19
C LEU A 51 5.95 8.03 -1.98
N GLU A 52 7.06 8.42 -1.36
CA GLU A 52 8.40 8.30 -1.95
C GLU A 52 8.76 6.84 -2.28
N ARG A 53 8.47 5.90 -1.36
CA ARG A 53 8.71 4.47 -1.59
C ARG A 53 7.86 3.92 -2.74
N GLU A 54 6.58 4.24 -2.78
CA GLU A 54 5.68 3.84 -3.87
C GLU A 54 6.13 4.44 -5.22
N ASN A 55 6.60 5.68 -5.23
CA ASN A 55 7.14 6.31 -6.42
C ASN A 55 8.43 5.62 -6.87
N GLN A 56 9.34 5.30 -5.95
CA GLN A 56 10.56 4.57 -6.27
C GLN A 56 10.26 3.19 -6.84
N ASP A 57 9.38 2.42 -6.20
CA ASP A 57 8.94 1.09 -6.68
C ASP A 57 8.36 1.19 -8.09
N ARG A 58 7.55 2.23 -8.36
CA ARG A 58 7.03 2.50 -9.71
C ARG A 58 8.14 2.78 -10.72
N GLN A 59 9.18 3.55 -10.36
CA GLN A 59 10.30 3.80 -11.26
C GLN A 59 11.11 2.52 -11.52
N ASP A 60 11.37 1.75 -10.47
CA ASP A 60 12.08 0.47 -10.57
C ASP A 60 11.30 -0.52 -11.46
N PHE A 61 9.98 -0.57 -11.29
CA PHE A 61 9.09 -1.34 -12.15
C PHE A 61 9.18 -0.92 -13.62
N LEU A 62 9.26 0.38 -13.92
CA LEU A 62 9.38 0.85 -15.30
C LEU A 62 10.69 0.40 -15.96
N ILE A 63 11.80 0.39 -15.22
CA ILE A 63 13.09 -0.13 -15.70
C ILE A 63 12.97 -1.63 -16.00
N ILE A 64 12.38 -2.39 -15.08
CA ILE A 64 12.14 -3.83 -15.28
C ILE A 64 11.26 -4.06 -16.50
N LEU A 65 10.21 -3.25 -16.67
CA LEU A 65 9.28 -3.35 -17.79
C LEU A 65 9.97 -3.03 -19.13
N GLU A 66 10.86 -2.05 -19.16
CA GLU A 66 11.66 -1.73 -20.35
C GLU A 66 12.56 -2.91 -20.74
N ALA A 67 13.30 -3.46 -19.78
CA ALA A 67 14.12 -4.66 -20.00
C ALA A 67 13.25 -5.87 -20.44
N TYR A 68 12.07 -6.04 -19.85
CA TYR A 68 11.10 -7.04 -20.26
C TYR A 68 10.52 -6.77 -21.66
N LYS A 69 10.48 -5.54 -22.17
CA LYS A 69 10.02 -5.25 -23.54
C LYS A 69 11.13 -5.30 -24.59
N TYR A 70 12.40 -5.28 -24.17
CA TYR A 70 13.54 -5.35 -25.08
C TYR A 70 13.43 -6.55 -26.05
N ARG A 71 13.59 -6.30 -27.36
CA ARG A 71 13.44 -7.22 -28.50
C ARG A 71 12.03 -7.71 -28.86
N GLY A 72 10.99 -7.33 -28.12
CA GLY A 72 9.58 -7.45 -28.55
C GLY A 72 9.02 -8.87 -28.75
N TYR A 73 9.80 -9.94 -28.53
CA TYR A 73 9.29 -11.31 -28.56
C TYR A 73 8.63 -11.67 -27.22
N HIS A 74 7.68 -12.61 -27.25
CA HIS A 74 7.01 -13.08 -26.04
C HIS A 74 8.01 -13.69 -25.05
N LYS A 75 8.03 -13.23 -23.80
CA LYS A 75 8.92 -13.76 -22.75
C LYS A 75 8.15 -14.69 -21.81
N GLY A 76 7.63 -15.77 -22.38
CA GLY A 76 6.95 -16.85 -21.65
C GLY A 76 7.76 -18.16 -21.67
N ALA A 77 7.32 -19.17 -20.92
CA ALA A 77 8.03 -20.45 -20.78
C ALA A 77 8.32 -21.17 -22.12
N ARG A 78 7.52 -20.91 -23.17
CA ARG A 78 7.72 -21.47 -24.52
C ARG A 78 8.79 -20.74 -25.35
N SER A 79 9.22 -19.55 -24.92
CA SER A 79 10.04 -18.64 -25.71
C SER A 79 11.39 -18.34 -25.05
N ILE A 80 11.57 -18.75 -23.79
CA ILE A 80 12.86 -18.83 -23.12
C ILE A 80 13.41 -20.23 -23.38
N TYR A 81 14.07 -20.41 -24.53
CA TYR A 81 14.96 -21.57 -24.72
C TYR A 81 16.30 -21.20 -24.10
N MET A 82 16.75 -22.01 -23.15
CA MET A 82 18.08 -21.93 -22.56
C MET A 82 19.12 -22.51 -23.53
#